data_AF-A0A0L8MTH8-F1
#
_entry.id   AF-A0A0L8MTH8-F1
#
_cell.length_a   1.000
_cell.length_b   1.000
_cell.length_c   1.000
_cell.angle_alpha   90.00
_cell.angle_beta   90.00
_cell.angle_gamma   90.00
#
_symmetry.space_group_name_H-M   'P 1'
#
loop_
_entity.id
_entity.type
_entity.pdbx_description
1 polymer ?
#
loop_
_entity_poly.entity_id
_entity_poly.type
_entity_poly.pdbx_seq_one_letter_code
_entity_poly.pdbx_strand_id
1 'polypeptide(L)'
;MGTKVRQKRRVVSVVTGGMLALAACTGYGGSDSKEGADVSSRKQGADTRAKITITPKDGATNVGLNDATNVAVADGTLTLVELKNSEGTAVAGDMAADGKSWKPKGALKRSTKYALSATAKDADGKEAHKNVSFTTVSPENSFVGSFVPEEGQTVGVGMPVS
;
A
#
# COMPACT_ATOMS: atom_id res chain seq x y z
N MET A 1 9.37 -44.58 -31.38
CA MET A 1 9.65 -43.55 -32.39
C MET A 1 10.34 -42.39 -31.68
N GLY A 2 11.67 -42.33 -31.75
CA GLY A 2 12.46 -41.31 -31.07
C GLY A 2 13.18 -40.44 -32.09
N THR A 3 13.26 -39.14 -31.81
CA THR A 3 14.25 -38.28 -32.47
C THR A 3 14.70 -37.20 -31.50
N LYS A 4 15.94 -37.36 -31.07
CA LYS A 4 16.76 -36.38 -30.36
C LYS A 4 17.11 -35.25 -31.33
N VAL A 5 17.16 -34.01 -30.86
CA VAL A 5 17.96 -32.97 -31.51
C VAL A 5 18.96 -32.44 -30.50
N ARG A 6 20.17 -33.02 -30.56
CA ARG A 6 21.39 -32.41 -30.05
C ARG A 6 22.08 -31.79 -31.25
N GLN A 7 22.46 -30.51 -31.20
CA GLN A 7 23.60 -30.10 -32.01
C GLN A 7 24.38 -28.94 -31.38
N LYS A 8 25.52 -29.32 -30.82
CA LYS A 8 26.64 -28.46 -30.48
C LYS A 8 27.21 -27.87 -31.79
N ARG A 9 27.51 -26.58 -31.81
CA ARG A 9 28.47 -26.01 -32.77
C ARG A 9 29.50 -25.18 -31.99
N ARG A 10 30.68 -25.76 -31.83
CA ARG A 10 31.96 -25.05 -31.63
C ARG A 10 32.60 -24.87 -33.02
N VAL A 11 33.38 -23.79 -33.19
CA VAL A 11 34.52 -23.49 -34.13
C VAL A 11 34.49 -21.95 -34.30
N VAL A 12 35.36 -21.11 -33.71
CA VAL A 12 36.83 -20.89 -33.77
C VAL A 12 37.33 -20.31 -35.12
N SER A 13 37.94 -19.11 -35.04
CA SER A 13 39.05 -18.51 -35.84
C SER A 13 38.76 -17.02 -36.14
N VAL A 14 39.43 -16.05 -35.48
CA VAL A 14 40.77 -15.46 -35.75
C VAL A 14 40.80 -14.60 -37.03
N VAL A 15 41.07 -13.29 -36.86
CA VAL A 15 41.85 -12.36 -37.75
C VAL A 15 41.80 -10.96 -37.06
N THR A 16 42.84 -10.54 -36.36
CA THR A 16 43.97 -9.67 -36.78
C THR A 16 43.71 -8.15 -36.62
N GLY A 17 44.31 -7.58 -35.56
CA GLY A 17 45.10 -6.34 -35.56
C GLY A 17 44.45 -4.99 -35.94
N GLY A 18 44.36 -4.08 -34.96
CA GLY A 18 44.20 -2.64 -35.17
C GLY A 18 44.37 -1.86 -33.87
N MET A 19 45.41 -1.04 -33.79
CA MET A 19 46.04 -0.46 -32.59
C MET A 19 45.50 0.96 -32.28
N LEU A 20 45.74 1.45 -31.04
CA LEU A 20 45.58 2.83 -30.49
C LEU A 20 44.16 3.23 -30.01
N ALA A 21 43.93 3.86 -28.85
CA ALA A 21 44.82 4.51 -27.88
C ALA A 21 44.21 4.49 -26.46
N LEU A 22 45.10 4.57 -25.47
CA LEU A 22 44.83 4.67 -24.03
C LEU A 22 44.05 5.94 -23.67
N ALA A 23 42.97 5.79 -22.92
CA ALA A 23 42.46 6.84 -22.02
C ALA A 23 42.16 6.20 -20.65
N ALA A 24 42.80 6.77 -19.64
CA ALA A 24 42.98 6.24 -18.30
C ALA A 24 41.77 6.47 -17.38
N CYS A 25 41.54 5.52 -16.47
CA CYS A 25 41.25 5.64 -15.03
C CYS A 25 40.67 4.30 -14.54
N THR A 26 41.43 3.48 -13.79
CA THR A 26 41.28 3.27 -12.32
C THR A 26 39.83 2.99 -11.87
N GLY A 27 39.44 1.86 -11.28
CA GLY A 27 40.18 0.71 -10.77
C GLY A 27 39.21 -0.38 -10.28
N TYR A 28 39.77 -1.57 -10.07
CA TYR A 28 39.48 -2.59 -9.05
C TYR A 28 38.04 -3.14 -8.82
N GLY A 29 37.96 -4.47 -8.82
CA GLY A 29 37.11 -5.22 -7.88
C GLY A 29 36.09 -6.14 -8.54
N GLY A 30 36.31 -7.46 -8.45
CA GLY A 30 35.40 -8.46 -8.95
C GLY A 30 34.28 -8.84 -7.97
N SER A 31 33.64 -9.96 -8.33
CA SER A 31 32.83 -10.88 -7.51
C SER A 31 31.35 -10.56 -7.26
N ASP A 32 30.56 -11.55 -7.72
CA ASP A 32 29.48 -12.23 -6.99
C ASP A 32 28.20 -11.49 -6.60
N SER A 33 27.12 -11.98 -7.22
CA SER A 33 25.73 -12.06 -6.76
C SER A 33 25.44 -11.59 -5.33
N LYS A 34 24.57 -10.58 -5.18
CA LYS A 34 23.51 -10.59 -4.17
C LYS A 34 22.27 -9.83 -4.63
N GLU A 35 21.17 -10.58 -4.63
CA GLU A 35 19.80 -10.19 -4.30
C GLU A 35 19.72 -8.82 -3.60
N GLY A 36 19.07 -7.89 -4.29
CA GLY A 36 18.61 -6.63 -3.75
C GLY A 36 17.39 -6.24 -4.57
N ALA A 37 16.27 -6.93 -4.33
CA ALA A 37 14.97 -6.49 -4.78
C ALA A 37 14.70 -5.11 -4.15
N ASP A 38 15.10 -4.05 -4.84
CA ASP A 38 14.53 -2.73 -4.63
C ASP A 38 13.09 -2.82 -5.13
N VAL A 39 12.19 -3.13 -4.20
CA VAL A 39 10.76 -2.97 -4.37
C VAL A 39 10.52 -1.56 -4.90
N SER A 40 10.17 -1.53 -6.18
CA SER A 40 9.85 -0.34 -6.92
C SER A 40 8.98 0.58 -6.06
N SER A 41 9.54 1.70 -5.63
CA SER A 41 8.77 2.91 -5.41
C SER A 41 8.10 3.22 -6.74
N ARG A 42 6.94 2.59 -6.98
CA ARG A 42 6.15 2.76 -8.20
C ARG A 42 6.04 4.25 -8.42
N LYS A 43 6.61 4.67 -9.54
CA LYS A 43 6.61 6.01 -10.11
C LYS A 43 5.19 6.58 -9.98
N GLN A 44 4.93 7.24 -8.84
CA GLN A 44 3.68 7.93 -8.58
C GLN A 44 3.59 8.95 -9.71
N GLY A 45 2.56 8.82 -10.55
CA GLY A 45 2.44 9.53 -11.82
C GLY A 45 2.83 10.99 -11.68
N ALA A 46 4.07 11.32 -12.02
CA ALA A 46 4.62 12.65 -11.80
C ALA A 46 4.05 13.67 -12.81
N ASP A 47 3.19 13.19 -13.72
CA ASP A 47 2.68 13.94 -14.87
C ASP A 47 1.15 13.92 -14.98
N THR A 48 0.44 13.28 -14.03
CA THR A 48 -1.03 13.31 -13.97
C THR A 48 -1.53 14.41 -13.04
N ARG A 49 -2.66 15.02 -13.39
CA ARG A 49 -3.35 15.99 -12.52
C ARG A 49 -4.21 15.30 -11.47
N ALA A 50 -4.57 14.03 -11.66
CA ALA A 50 -5.47 13.32 -10.76
C ALA A 50 -4.84 13.12 -9.36
N LYS A 51 -5.54 13.60 -8.33
CA LYS A 51 -5.09 13.53 -6.93
C LYS A 51 -5.97 12.59 -6.13
N ILE A 52 -5.46 11.40 -5.86
CA ILE A 52 -6.15 10.40 -5.05
C ILE A 52 -5.89 10.66 -3.56
N THR A 53 -6.97 10.80 -2.80
CA THR A 53 -7.00 10.89 -1.34
C THR A 53 -7.63 9.62 -0.79
N ILE A 54 -6.95 8.97 0.15
CA ILE A 54 -7.45 7.78 0.82
C ILE A 54 -7.53 8.07 2.32
N THR A 55 -8.67 7.73 2.90
CA THR A 55 -8.87 7.63 4.35
C THR A 55 -9.18 6.16 4.65
N PRO A 56 -8.54 5.55 5.65
CA PRO A 56 -7.52 6.10 6.56
C PRO A 56 -6.15 6.27 5.88
N LYS A 57 -5.21 6.93 6.57
CA LYS A 57 -3.81 7.07 6.12
C LYS A 57 -3.12 5.71 6.09
N ASP A 58 -2.05 5.60 5.30
CA ASP A 58 -1.21 4.40 5.29
C ASP A 58 -0.60 4.14 6.67
N GLY A 59 -0.61 2.87 7.08
CA GLY A 59 -0.18 2.40 8.39
C GLY A 59 -1.14 2.72 9.53
N ALA A 60 -2.31 3.32 9.28
CA ALA A 60 -3.25 3.66 10.34
C ALA A 60 -3.71 2.41 11.11
N THR A 61 -3.76 2.53 12.43
CA THR A 61 -4.31 1.52 13.34
C THR A 61 -5.60 2.03 13.97
N ASN A 62 -6.32 1.13 14.63
CA ASN A 62 -7.57 1.44 15.32
C ASN A 62 -8.65 2.08 14.42
N VAL A 63 -8.68 1.68 13.15
CA VAL A 63 -9.63 2.23 12.17
C VAL A 63 -11.04 1.70 12.46
N GLY A 64 -12.02 2.60 12.42
CA GLY A 64 -13.43 2.26 12.61
C GLY A 64 -13.91 1.21 11.59
N LEU A 65 -14.91 0.43 11.97
CA LEU A 65 -15.45 -0.64 11.11
C LEU A 65 -16.44 -0.12 10.07
N ASN A 66 -17.07 1.02 10.37
CA ASN A 66 -18.11 1.65 9.55
C ASN A 66 -17.64 3.05 9.15
N ASP A 67 -17.78 3.41 7.88
CA ASP A 67 -17.55 4.75 7.30
C ASP A 67 -16.17 5.39 7.53
N ALA A 68 -15.23 4.71 8.20
CA ALA A 68 -13.87 5.18 8.43
C ALA A 68 -12.94 4.95 7.22
N THR A 69 -13.43 4.28 6.17
CA THR A 69 -12.67 4.01 4.94
C THR A 69 -13.38 4.63 3.75
N ASN A 70 -12.69 5.54 3.06
CA ASN A 70 -13.18 6.23 1.87
C ASN A 70 -12.03 6.57 0.92
N VAL A 71 -12.30 6.52 -0.37
CA VAL A 71 -11.38 6.97 -1.43
C VAL A 71 -12.04 8.12 -2.16
N ALA A 72 -11.29 9.17 -2.43
CA ALA A 72 -11.73 10.29 -3.24
C ALA A 72 -10.65 10.67 -4.27
N VAL A 73 -11.07 11.26 -5.38
CA VAL A 73 -10.16 11.84 -6.37
C VAL A 73 -10.55 13.27 -6.72
N ALA A 74 -9.56 14.15 -6.80
CA ALA A 74 -9.68 15.46 -7.41
C ALA A 74 -9.02 15.46 -8.80
N ASP A 75 -9.51 16.30 -9.71
CA ASP A 75 -8.95 16.47 -11.06
C ASP A 75 -8.87 15.17 -11.90
N GLY A 76 -9.77 14.23 -11.62
CA GLY A 76 -9.88 12.95 -12.31
C GLY A 76 -11.10 12.14 -11.90
N THR A 77 -11.08 10.87 -12.30
CA THR A 77 -12.13 9.86 -12.05
C THR A 77 -11.48 8.54 -11.62
N LEU A 78 -12.01 7.92 -10.57
CA LEU A 78 -11.59 6.59 -10.12
C LEU A 78 -11.99 5.54 -11.16
N THR A 79 -11.04 4.70 -11.54
CA THR A 79 -11.24 3.62 -12.52
C THR A 79 -11.21 2.25 -11.88
N LEU A 80 -10.44 2.10 -10.80
CA LEU A 80 -10.34 0.85 -10.05
C LEU A 80 -10.11 1.18 -8.58
N VAL A 81 -10.87 0.53 -7.71
CA VAL A 81 -10.61 0.51 -6.27
C VAL A 81 -10.75 -0.92 -5.77
N GLU A 82 -9.69 -1.42 -5.15
CA GLU A 82 -9.62 -2.76 -4.58
C GLU A 82 -9.28 -2.68 -3.10
N LEU A 83 -10.14 -3.22 -2.26
CA LEU A 83 -9.90 -3.42 -0.83
C LEU A 83 -9.79 -4.92 -0.55
N LYS A 84 -8.67 -5.37 0.02
CA LYS A 84 -8.43 -6.78 0.36
C LYS A 84 -8.02 -6.90 1.83
N ASN A 85 -8.46 -7.95 2.50
CA ASN A 85 -7.94 -8.29 3.83
C ASN A 85 -6.58 -9.01 3.72
N SER A 86 -5.94 -9.26 4.87
CA SER A 86 -4.68 -10.00 4.96
C SER A 86 -4.73 -11.43 4.42
N GLU A 87 -5.93 -12.01 4.29
CA GLU A 87 -6.16 -13.35 3.73
C GLU A 87 -6.33 -13.30 2.20
N GLY A 88 -6.29 -12.11 1.59
CA GLY A 88 -6.51 -11.89 0.16
C GLY A 88 -7.99 -11.83 -0.26
N THR A 89 -8.93 -11.90 0.68
CA THR A 89 -10.37 -11.78 0.42
C THR A 89 -10.72 -10.33 0.07
N ALA A 90 -11.35 -10.15 -1.09
CA ALA A 90 -11.83 -8.84 -1.53
C ALA A 90 -13.05 -8.38 -0.71
N VAL A 91 -13.08 -7.10 -0.36
CA VAL A 91 -14.21 -6.44 0.27
C VAL A 91 -14.99 -5.70 -0.81
N ALA A 92 -16.29 -5.99 -0.91
CA ALA A 92 -17.17 -5.28 -1.81
C ALA A 92 -17.28 -3.80 -1.41
N GLY A 93 -17.30 -2.92 -2.40
CA GLY A 93 -17.55 -1.50 -2.21
C GLY A 93 -18.30 -0.87 -3.36
N ASP A 94 -18.82 0.31 -3.09
CA ASP A 94 -19.66 1.07 -4.01
C ASP A 94 -18.87 2.28 -4.52
N MET A 95 -18.81 2.42 -5.84
CA MET A 95 -18.33 3.60 -6.51
C MET A 95 -19.49 4.60 -6.65
N ALA A 96 -19.26 5.87 -6.35
CA ALA A 96 -20.24 6.91 -6.62
C ALA A 96 -20.51 7.04 -8.12
N ALA A 97 -21.71 7.49 -8.49
CA ALA A 97 -22.14 7.60 -9.89
C ALA A 97 -21.27 8.59 -10.69
N ASP A 98 -20.67 9.57 -10.02
CA ASP A 98 -19.74 10.53 -10.62
C ASP A 98 -18.31 9.98 -10.76
N GLY A 99 -18.04 8.78 -10.22
CA GLY A 99 -16.73 8.14 -10.20
C GLY A 99 -15.68 8.89 -9.37
N LYS A 100 -16.08 9.83 -8.50
CA LYS A 100 -15.15 10.65 -7.71
C LYS A 100 -14.88 10.11 -6.32
N SER A 101 -15.72 9.19 -5.86
CA SER A 101 -15.57 8.58 -4.54
C SER A 101 -15.93 7.10 -4.53
N TRP A 102 -15.36 6.38 -3.57
CA TRP A 102 -15.62 4.98 -3.32
C TRP A 102 -15.61 4.69 -1.82
N LYS A 103 -16.50 3.81 -1.37
CA LYS A 103 -16.51 3.31 0.00
C LYS A 103 -16.86 1.82 0.09
N PRO A 104 -16.47 1.12 1.17
CA PRO A 104 -16.94 -0.24 1.42
C PRO A 104 -18.47 -0.31 1.51
N LYS A 105 -19.06 -1.38 0.99
CA LYS A 105 -20.52 -1.60 1.00
C LYS A 105 -21.05 -2.05 2.35
N GLY A 106 -20.17 -2.61 3.19
CA GLY A 106 -20.51 -3.11 4.51
C GLY A 106 -19.38 -2.89 5.51
N ALA A 107 -19.67 -3.26 6.74
CA ALA A 107 -18.71 -3.16 7.84
C ALA A 107 -17.46 -4.00 7.58
N LEU A 108 -16.30 -3.45 7.93
CA LEU A 108 -15.05 -4.19 7.89
C LEU A 108 -14.95 -5.16 9.08
N LYS A 109 -14.18 -6.23 8.91
CA LYS A 109 -13.86 -7.16 9.99
C LYS A 109 -12.98 -6.46 11.02
N ARG A 110 -13.25 -6.75 12.30
CA ARG A 110 -12.47 -6.26 13.45
C ARG A 110 -11.08 -6.93 13.47
N SER A 111 -10.09 -6.29 14.11
CA SER A 111 -8.72 -6.82 14.26
C SER A 111 -8.09 -7.30 12.96
N THR A 112 -8.44 -6.69 11.83
CA THR A 112 -8.06 -7.18 10.51
C THR A 112 -7.23 -6.12 9.79
N LYS A 113 -6.11 -6.56 9.21
CA LYS A 113 -5.30 -5.72 8.33
C LYS A 113 -5.89 -5.74 6.93
N TYR A 114 -5.97 -4.56 6.34
CA TYR A 114 -6.47 -4.33 4.99
C TYR A 114 -5.42 -3.66 4.12
N ALA A 115 -5.47 -3.96 2.83
CA ALA A 115 -4.72 -3.29 1.77
C ALA A 115 -5.73 -2.69 0.79
N LEU A 116 -5.64 -1.38 0.58
CA LEU A 116 -6.47 -0.63 -0.35
C LEU A 116 -5.59 -0.12 -1.50
N SER A 117 -6.02 -0.39 -2.73
CA SER A 117 -5.37 0.08 -3.95
C SER A 117 -6.38 0.86 -4.77
N ALA A 118 -6.02 2.06 -5.20
CA ALA A 118 -6.86 2.92 -6.01
C ALA A 118 -6.10 3.41 -7.24
N THR A 119 -6.80 3.39 -8.37
CA THR A 119 -6.36 3.95 -9.64
C THR A 119 -7.36 4.99 -10.11
N ALA A 120 -6.87 6.12 -10.60
CA ALA A 120 -7.66 7.16 -11.21
C ALA A 120 -7.05 7.60 -12.53
N LYS A 121 -7.87 8.20 -13.39
CA LYS A 121 -7.43 8.86 -14.62
C LYS A 121 -7.81 10.33 -14.61
N ASP A 122 -6.92 11.19 -15.10
CA ASP A 122 -7.27 12.59 -15.40
C ASP A 122 -7.92 12.74 -16.78
N ALA A 123 -8.27 13.98 -17.12
CA ALA A 123 -8.89 14.32 -18.40
C ALA A 123 -8.00 14.06 -19.62
N ASP A 124 -6.67 13.98 -19.45
CA ASP A 124 -5.73 13.63 -20.52
C ASP A 124 -5.52 12.11 -20.63
N GLY A 125 -6.22 11.32 -19.81
CA GLY A 125 -6.11 9.87 -19.74
C GLY A 125 -4.89 9.36 -18.98
N LYS A 126 -4.14 10.22 -18.28
CA LYS A 126 -2.97 9.80 -17.50
C LYS A 126 -3.41 9.17 -16.18
N GLU A 127 -2.71 8.13 -15.77
CA GLU A 127 -3.07 7.33 -14.58
C GLU A 127 -2.35 7.83 -13.32
N ALA A 128 -3.13 7.96 -12.24
CA ALA A 128 -2.66 8.09 -10.87
C ALA A 128 -2.92 6.79 -10.13
N HIS A 129 -1.97 6.38 -9.30
CA HIS A 129 -2.12 5.21 -8.43
C HIS A 129 -1.81 5.60 -6.99
N LYS A 130 -2.56 5.02 -6.05
CA LYS A 130 -2.34 5.18 -4.62
C LYS A 130 -2.63 3.86 -3.93
N ASN A 131 -1.74 3.46 -3.04
CA ASN A 131 -1.91 2.26 -2.23
C ASN A 131 -1.74 2.65 -0.76
N VAL A 132 -2.56 2.07 0.12
CA VAL A 132 -2.40 2.19 1.57
C VAL A 132 -2.73 0.86 2.23
N SER A 133 -2.23 0.68 3.44
CA SER A 133 -2.61 -0.39 4.34
C SER A 133 -3.07 0.17 5.67
N PHE A 134 -4.00 -0.49 6.33
CA PHE A 134 -4.48 -0.07 7.64
C PHE A 134 -5.05 -1.25 8.42
N THR A 135 -5.19 -1.09 9.74
CA THR A 135 -5.70 -2.11 10.64
C THR A 135 -6.92 -1.59 11.37
N THR A 136 -8.00 -2.37 11.35
CA THR A 136 -9.23 -2.02 12.09
C THR A 136 -9.05 -2.13 13.60
N VAL A 137 -9.90 -1.44 14.35
CA VAL A 137 -9.99 -1.54 15.81
C VAL A 137 -9.98 -3.00 16.26
N SER A 138 -9.26 -3.29 17.35
CA SER A 138 -9.28 -4.60 18.02
C SER A 138 -10.08 -4.54 19.32
N PRO A 139 -10.56 -5.67 19.87
CA PRO A 139 -11.22 -5.71 21.18
C PRO A 139 -10.39 -5.09 22.30
N GLU A 140 -9.07 -5.31 22.28
CA GLU A 140 -8.11 -4.71 23.21
C GLU A 140 -7.88 -3.20 23.01
N ASN A 141 -8.35 -2.63 21.89
CA ASN A 141 -8.48 -1.18 21.69
C ASN A 141 -9.94 -0.70 21.83
N SER A 142 -10.86 -1.60 22.19
CA SER A 142 -12.21 -1.24 22.60
C SER A 142 -12.10 -0.83 24.06
N PHE A 143 -12.17 0.46 24.33
CA PHE A 143 -12.35 0.94 25.70
C PHE A 143 -13.65 0.33 26.23
N VAL A 144 -13.53 -0.74 27.03
CA VAL A 144 -14.60 -1.13 27.94
C VAL A 144 -14.62 0.00 28.96
N GLY A 145 -15.58 0.90 28.82
CA GLY A 145 -15.93 1.77 29.92
C GLY A 145 -16.41 0.87 31.04
N SER A 146 -15.53 0.50 31.96
CA SER A 146 -15.93 0.02 33.26
C SER A 146 -16.59 1.21 33.95
N PHE A 147 -17.91 1.30 33.81
CA PHE A 147 -18.73 1.93 34.84
C PHE A 147 -18.51 1.07 36.08
N VAL A 148 -17.59 1.47 36.93
CA VAL A 148 -17.66 1.09 38.33
C VAL A 148 -18.60 2.14 38.93
N PRO A 149 -19.88 1.87 39.18
CA PRO A 149 -20.51 2.55 40.29
C PRO A 149 -19.76 2.06 41.51
N GLU A 150 -18.85 2.88 42.02
CA GLU A 150 -18.33 2.62 43.36
C GLU A 150 -19.51 2.84 44.30
N GLU A 151 -20.04 1.73 44.80
CA GLU A 151 -21.02 1.73 45.87
C GLU A 151 -20.41 2.44 47.09
N GLY A 152 -20.88 3.65 47.36
CA GLY A 152 -20.97 4.23 48.71
C GLY A 152 -19.68 4.42 49.52
N GLN A 153 -18.83 5.38 49.16
CA GLN A 153 -17.93 6.02 50.14
C GLN A 153 -18.26 7.49 50.40
N THR A 154 -18.75 7.70 51.61
CA THR A 154 -18.88 8.94 52.38
C THR A 154 -17.64 9.82 52.29
N VAL A 155 -17.78 11.09 51.86
CA VAL A 155 -16.80 12.12 52.22
C VAL A 155 -17.09 12.61 53.64
N GLY A 156 -16.08 12.45 54.50
CA GLY A 156 -16.12 12.82 55.90
C GLY A 156 -16.17 14.33 56.14
N VAL A 157 -16.72 14.67 57.30
CA VAL A 157 -16.88 16.01 57.86
C VAL A 157 -15.56 16.76 58.00
N GLY A 158 -15.38 17.82 57.21
CA GLY A 158 -14.43 18.90 57.49
C GLY A 158 -15.06 19.90 58.47
N MET A 159 -14.54 19.87 59.70
CA MET A 159 -14.89 20.59 60.94
C MET A 159 -15.34 22.07 60.85
N PRO A 160 -16.08 22.56 61.87
CA PRO A 160 -16.68 23.90 61.89
C PRO A 160 -15.77 25.02 62.45
N VAL A 161 -16.29 26.24 62.27
CA VAL A 161 -16.06 27.57 62.87
C VAL A 161 -14.77 28.36 62.59
N SER A 162 -14.95 29.55 61.99
CA SER A 162 -14.94 30.84 62.70
C SER A 162 -15.87 31.83 61.99
#